data_AF-A0A5D2YQ81-F1
#
_entry.id   AF-A0A5D2YQ81-F1
#
_cell.length_a   1.000
_cell.length_b   1.000
_cell.length_c   1.000
_cell.angle_alpha   90.00
_cell.angle_beta   90.00
_cell.angle_gamma   90.00
#
_symmetry.space_group_name_H-M   'P 1'
#
loop_
_entity.id
_entity.type
_entity.pdbx_description
1 polymer ?
#
loop_
_entity_poly.entity_id
_entity_poly.type
_entity_poly.pdbx_seq_one_letter_code
_entity_poly.pdbx_strand_id
1 'polypeptide(L)'
;MDIAVRAHLCGWKFVYLNDVKCYCELPESYEAYKKQQYRWHSGPMQLFRLCFLDILHSKVNKAKKADLIFLFFLLRKLILPFYSFTLFCIILPLTIFLPEAELPAWVVCYVPGIMSVLNILPAPRSFPFIDPYLLFENTMSVTKFNAMISGLFRLGNSYEWIVTKKLGRSSEADLVAFENESDSSVTETTSFLRSSSDSGLEELSKLEVTSRRSVKTKRNRLYRMELTLAFTLLSAAGRSLLSAQGIHFYFLLFQGISFLVVGLDLIGEQVS
;
A
#
# COMPACT_ATOMS: atom_id res chain seq x y z
N MET A 1 5.99 8.99 -13.35
CA MET A 1 4.71 9.74 -13.32
C MET A 1 4.92 11.23 -13.56
N ASP A 2 5.75 11.92 -12.76
CA ASP A 2 6.06 13.35 -12.96
C ASP A 2 6.40 13.72 -14.41
N ILE A 3 7.41 13.07 -15.00
CA ILE A 3 7.83 13.32 -16.39
C ILE A 3 6.67 13.14 -17.37
N ALA A 4 5.81 12.13 -17.16
CA ALA A 4 4.66 11.88 -18.02
C ALA A 4 3.62 13.01 -17.92
N VAL A 5 3.38 13.55 -16.72
CA VAL A 5 2.51 14.72 -16.54
C VAL A 5 3.11 15.93 -17.27
N ARG A 6 4.39 16.22 -17.07
CA ARG A 6 5.05 17.36 -17.76
C ARG A 6 5.00 17.22 -19.29
N ALA A 7 5.32 16.04 -19.82
CA ALA A 7 5.22 15.77 -21.25
C ALA A 7 3.77 15.93 -21.75
N HIS A 8 2.77 15.47 -20.98
CA HIS A 8 1.36 15.69 -21.31
C HIS A 8 1.00 17.18 -21.40
N LEU A 9 1.48 17.98 -20.44
CA LEU A 9 1.25 19.43 -20.42
C LEU A 9 1.94 20.17 -21.59
N CYS A 10 3.05 19.62 -22.09
CA CYS A 10 3.71 20.09 -23.31
C CYS A 10 3.03 19.61 -24.61
N GLY A 11 1.91 18.90 -24.54
CA GLY A 11 1.13 18.47 -25.70
C GLY A 11 1.60 17.17 -26.36
N TRP A 12 2.48 16.42 -25.71
CA TRP A 12 2.91 15.10 -26.21
C TRP A 12 1.74 14.11 -26.25
N LYS A 13 1.77 13.22 -27.25
CA LYS A 13 0.78 12.16 -27.42
C LYS A 13 1.35 10.84 -26.90
N PHE A 14 0.62 10.18 -26.02
CA PHE A 14 0.96 8.85 -25.52
C PHE A 14 0.25 7.80 -26.37
N VAL A 15 0.99 6.76 -26.76
CA VAL A 15 0.46 5.58 -27.45
C VAL A 15 0.70 4.37 -26.57
N TYR A 16 -0.36 3.63 -26.25
CA TYR A 16 -0.26 2.38 -25.51
C TYR A 16 -0.31 1.21 -26.51
N LEU A 17 0.72 0.38 -26.49
CA LEU A 17 0.85 -0.78 -27.39
C LEU A 17 0.53 -2.05 -26.59
N ASN A 18 -0.63 -2.66 -26.88
CA ASN A 18 -1.10 -3.85 -26.15
C ASN A 18 -0.19 -5.09 -26.34
N ASP A 19 0.52 -5.16 -27.46
CA ASP A 19 1.32 -6.33 -27.84
C ASP A 19 2.73 -6.32 -27.24
N VAL A 20 3.16 -5.18 -26.69
CA VAL A 20 4.49 -5.03 -26.09
C VAL A 20 4.41 -5.38 -24.61
N LYS A 21 5.04 -6.48 -24.22
CA LYS A 21 5.07 -6.97 -22.84
C LYS A 21 6.46 -6.79 -22.23
N CYS A 22 6.51 -6.29 -21.01
CA CYS A 22 7.71 -6.21 -20.18
C CYS A 22 7.46 -7.00 -18.90
N TYR A 23 8.37 -7.93 -18.56
CA TYR A 23 8.27 -8.67 -17.31
C TYR A 23 8.57 -7.75 -16.13
N CYS A 24 7.67 -7.72 -15.15
CA CYS A 24 7.85 -6.94 -13.94
C CYS A 24 8.34 -7.82 -12.79
N GLU A 25 9.34 -7.33 -12.08
CA GLU A 25 9.79 -7.93 -10.82
C GLU A 25 8.77 -7.65 -9.72
N LEU A 26 8.39 -8.70 -9.00
CA LEU A 26 7.50 -8.60 -7.85
C LEU A 26 8.28 -8.20 -6.59
N PRO A 27 7.63 -7.49 -5.64
CA PRO A 27 8.21 -7.28 -4.33
C PRO A 27 8.46 -8.63 -3.65
N GLU A 28 9.59 -8.73 -2.96
CA GLU A 28 10.02 -9.97 -2.30
C GLU A 28 9.26 -10.28 -1.01
N SER A 29 8.66 -9.26 -0.40
CA SER A 29 8.00 -9.34 0.89
C SER A 29 6.80 -8.40 0.95
N TYR A 30 5.91 -8.69 1.89
CA TYR A 30 4.78 -7.81 2.18
C TYR A 30 5.24 -6.39 2.56
N GLU A 31 6.33 -6.26 3.32
CA GLU A 31 6.90 -4.95 3.65
C GLU A 31 7.35 -4.17 2.41
N ALA A 32 8.06 -4.83 1.48
CA ALA A 32 8.49 -4.21 0.23
C ALA A 32 7.29 -3.76 -0.61
N TYR A 33 6.23 -4.57 -0.65
CA TYR A 33 4.97 -4.19 -1.29
C TYR A 33 4.30 -3.00 -0.60
N LYS A 34 4.21 -2.99 0.74
CA LYS A 34 3.62 -1.89 1.52
C LYS A 34 4.37 -0.57 1.28
N LYS A 35 5.71 -0.60 1.29
CA LYS A 35 6.57 0.55 0.94
C LYS A 35 6.32 1.02 -0.50
N GLN A 36 6.17 0.09 -1.43
CA GLN A 36 5.85 0.42 -2.83
C GLN A 36 4.49 1.10 -2.96
N GLN A 37 3.44 0.53 -2.35
CA GLN A 37 2.09 1.09 -2.33
C GLN A 37 2.07 2.47 -1.68
N TYR A 38 2.80 2.65 -0.57
CA TYR A 38 2.93 3.94 0.07
C TYR A 38 3.45 4.98 -0.92
N ARG A 39 4.54 4.69 -1.62
CA ARG A 39 5.13 5.60 -2.61
C ARG A 39 4.23 5.86 -3.83
N TRP A 40 3.48 4.84 -4.25
CA TRP A 40 2.53 4.93 -5.37
C TRP A 40 1.26 5.73 -5.06
N HIS A 41 1.01 6.03 -3.78
CA HIS A 41 -0.12 6.85 -3.34
C HIS A 41 0.33 8.22 -2.83
N SER A 42 1.43 8.31 -2.07
CA SER A 42 1.98 9.59 -1.58
C SER A 42 2.56 10.45 -2.71
N GLY A 43 3.36 9.84 -3.61
CA GLY A 43 4.02 10.53 -4.70
C GLY A 43 3.06 11.27 -5.64
N PRO A 44 1.97 10.64 -6.09
CA PRO A 44 0.93 11.34 -6.86
C PRO A 44 0.28 12.52 -6.14
N MET A 45 0.03 12.41 -4.84
CA MET A 45 -0.58 13.52 -4.07
C MET A 45 0.39 14.69 -3.90
N GLN A 46 1.68 14.40 -3.73
CA GLN A 46 2.70 15.43 -3.75
C GLN A 46 2.80 16.09 -5.14
N LEU A 47 2.85 15.29 -6.20
CA LEU A 47 2.88 15.78 -7.57
C LEU A 47 1.65 16.63 -7.91
N PHE A 48 0.47 16.21 -7.47
CA PHE A 48 -0.77 16.96 -7.67
C PHE A 48 -0.63 18.37 -7.13
N ARG A 49 -0.14 18.55 -5.91
CA ARG A 49 0.03 19.87 -5.30
C ARG A 49 1.07 20.73 -6.00
N LEU A 50 2.18 20.12 -6.42
CA LEU A 50 3.25 20.85 -7.11
C LEU A 50 2.82 21.32 -8.50
N CYS A 51 2.14 20.46 -9.26
CA CYS A 51 1.78 20.75 -10.64
C CYS A 51 0.35 21.29 -10.81
N PHE A 52 -0.44 21.48 -9.74
CA PHE A 52 -1.85 21.88 -9.85
C PHE A 52 -2.02 23.18 -10.65
N LEU A 53 -1.23 24.20 -10.32
CA LEU A 53 -1.24 25.49 -11.02
C LEU A 53 -0.73 25.34 -12.46
N ASP A 54 0.33 24.55 -12.67
CA ASP A 54 0.86 24.30 -14.02
C ASP A 54 -0.18 23.62 -14.92
N ILE A 55 -0.94 22.67 -14.38
CA ILE A 55 -2.04 22.03 -15.12
C ILE A 55 -3.09 23.07 -15.50
N LEU A 56 -3.48 23.94 -14.57
CA LEU A 56 -4.48 24.97 -14.82
C LEU A 56 -4.03 25.99 -15.87
N HIS A 57 -2.77 26.42 -15.83
CA HIS A 57 -2.18 27.39 -16.76
C HIS A 57 -1.72 26.79 -18.10
N SER A 58 -1.63 25.46 -18.22
CA SER A 58 -1.15 24.82 -19.46
C SER A 58 -2.04 25.11 -20.68
N LYS A 59 -1.49 25.00 -21.89
CA LYS A 59 -2.22 25.23 -23.15
C LYS A 59 -3.04 24.00 -23.61
N VAL A 60 -3.11 22.95 -22.80
CA VAL A 60 -3.80 21.70 -23.12
C VAL A 60 -5.32 21.89 -23.13
N ASN A 61 -6.03 21.11 -23.96
CA ASN A 61 -7.49 21.10 -24.02
C ASN A 61 -8.12 20.91 -22.63
N LYS A 62 -9.20 21.66 -22.34
CA LYS A 62 -9.93 21.62 -21.06
C LYS A 62 -10.38 20.21 -20.67
N ALA A 63 -10.83 19.40 -21.64
CA ALA A 63 -11.24 18.02 -21.39
C ALA A 63 -10.09 17.14 -20.86
N LYS A 64 -8.87 17.30 -21.40
CA LYS A 64 -7.68 16.55 -20.96
C LYS A 64 -7.20 17.03 -19.58
N LYS A 65 -7.32 18.33 -19.30
CA LYS A 65 -7.07 18.87 -17.94
C LYS A 65 -8.06 18.27 -16.93
N ALA A 66 -9.34 18.23 -17.29
CA ALA A 66 -10.38 17.66 -16.45
C ALA A 66 -10.14 16.16 -16.22
N ASP A 67 -9.81 15.39 -17.25
CA ASP A 67 -9.42 13.98 -17.12
C ASP A 67 -8.24 13.79 -16.16
N LEU A 68 -7.16 14.56 -16.35
CA LEU A 68 -5.97 14.48 -15.49
C LEU A 68 -6.28 14.85 -14.03
N ILE A 69 -7.05 15.91 -13.78
CA ILE A 69 -7.37 16.35 -12.42
C ILE A 69 -8.38 15.39 -11.78
N PHE A 70 -9.54 15.18 -12.42
CA PHE A 70 -10.64 14.45 -11.83
C PHE A 70 -10.43 12.94 -11.84
N LEU A 71 -10.08 12.33 -12.97
CA LEU A 71 -10.00 10.87 -13.06
C LEU A 71 -8.67 10.34 -12.51
N PHE A 72 -7.56 11.01 -12.84
CA PHE A 72 -6.25 10.51 -12.48
C PHE A 72 -5.78 10.90 -11.07
N PHE A 73 -5.90 12.17 -10.66
CA PHE A 73 -5.50 12.59 -9.31
C PHE A 73 -6.62 12.43 -8.28
N LEU A 74 -7.79 13.04 -8.49
CA LEU A 74 -8.85 13.05 -7.48
C LEU A 74 -9.49 11.66 -7.31
N LEU A 75 -10.12 11.11 -8.35
CA LEU A 75 -10.83 9.85 -8.25
C LEU A 75 -9.90 8.71 -7.84
N ARG A 76 -8.85 8.46 -8.64
CA ARG A 76 -7.99 7.29 -8.46
C ARG A 76 -7.08 7.38 -7.24
N LYS A 77 -6.55 8.55 -6.92
CA LYS A 77 -5.48 8.68 -5.90
C LYS A 77 -5.94 9.31 -4.59
N LEU A 78 -7.08 10.01 -4.57
CA LEU A 78 -7.66 10.61 -3.36
C LEU A 78 -8.95 9.89 -2.93
N ILE A 79 -9.98 9.88 -3.78
CA ILE A 79 -11.34 9.42 -3.45
C ILE A 79 -11.36 7.91 -3.21
N LEU A 80 -10.76 7.09 -4.08
CA LEU A 80 -10.79 5.63 -3.92
C LEU A 80 -10.11 5.14 -2.63
N PRO A 81 -8.87 5.57 -2.28
CA PRO A 81 -8.27 5.22 -0.99
C PRO A 81 -9.07 5.73 0.21
N PHE A 82 -9.59 6.96 0.13
CA PHE A 82 -10.41 7.54 1.19
C PHE A 82 -11.69 6.74 1.43
N TYR A 83 -12.42 6.45 0.35
CA TYR A 83 -13.67 5.69 0.37
C TYR A 83 -13.44 4.29 0.93
N SER A 84 -12.44 3.57 0.42
CA SER A 84 -12.17 2.19 0.82
C SER A 84 -11.83 2.09 2.32
N PHE A 85 -10.92 2.95 2.80
CA PHE A 85 -10.55 2.97 4.22
C PHE A 85 -11.74 3.37 5.11
N THR A 86 -12.45 4.44 4.75
CA THR A 86 -13.56 4.93 5.57
C THR A 86 -14.71 3.93 5.63
N LEU A 87 -15.07 3.31 4.50
CA LEU A 87 -16.17 2.35 4.46
C LEU A 87 -15.83 1.09 5.27
N PHE A 88 -14.71 0.44 4.97
CA PHE A 88 -14.42 -0.88 5.53
C PHE A 88 -13.80 -0.84 6.92
N CYS A 89 -12.97 0.16 7.24
CA CYS A 89 -12.25 0.22 8.51
C CYS A 89 -12.95 1.08 9.56
N ILE A 90 -13.89 1.96 9.18
CA ILE A 90 -14.57 2.88 10.11
C ILE A 90 -16.08 2.65 10.11
N ILE A 91 -16.77 2.88 8.99
CA ILE A 91 -18.23 2.84 8.91
C ILE A 91 -18.74 1.43 9.22
N LEU A 92 -18.14 0.41 8.62
CA LEU A 92 -18.61 -0.97 8.75
C LEU A 92 -18.53 -1.49 10.20
N PRO A 93 -17.41 -1.35 10.95
CA PRO A 93 -17.41 -1.63 12.39
C PRO A 93 -18.43 -0.78 13.16
N LEU A 94 -18.54 0.51 12.85
CA LEU A 94 -19.41 1.44 13.57
C LEU A 94 -20.89 1.07 13.47
N THR A 95 -21.35 0.59 12.30
CA THR A 95 -22.74 0.16 12.08
C THR A 95 -23.15 -1.02 12.97
N ILE A 96 -22.20 -1.84 13.44
CA ILE A 96 -22.49 -2.93 14.37
C ILE A 96 -22.60 -2.43 15.82
N PHE A 97 -21.91 -1.34 16.15
CA PHE A 97 -21.99 -0.73 17.47
C PHE A 97 -23.20 0.21 17.60
N LEU A 98 -23.64 0.81 16.50
CA LEU A 98 -24.80 1.70 16.43
C LEU A 98 -25.95 1.04 15.66
N PRO A 99 -26.88 0.34 16.34
CA PRO A 99 -27.95 -0.42 15.68
C PRO A 99 -28.96 0.45 14.91
N GLU A 100 -28.94 1.78 15.11
CA GLU A 100 -29.77 2.74 14.39
C GLU A 100 -29.22 3.10 12.99
N ALA A 101 -27.96 2.73 12.70
CA ALA A 101 -27.31 3.02 11.43
C ALA A 101 -27.44 1.84 10.46
N GLU A 102 -28.56 1.76 9.75
CA GLU A 102 -28.74 0.77 8.69
C GLU A 102 -27.87 1.11 7.48
N LEU A 103 -26.90 0.24 7.16
CA LEU A 103 -26.07 0.41 5.98
C LEU A 103 -26.65 -0.39 4.80
N PRO A 104 -26.99 0.26 3.67
CA PRO A 104 -27.61 -0.46 2.57
C PRO A 104 -26.64 -1.44 1.91
N ALA A 105 -27.13 -2.66 1.66
CA ALA A 105 -26.32 -3.77 1.13
C ALA A 105 -25.65 -3.46 -0.22
N TRP A 106 -26.24 -2.57 -1.04
CA TRP A 106 -25.65 -2.19 -2.33
C TRP A 106 -24.31 -1.45 -2.18
N VAL A 107 -24.10 -0.70 -1.09
CA VAL A 107 -22.84 0.02 -0.85
C VAL A 107 -21.75 -0.94 -0.42
N VAL A 108 -22.08 -1.92 0.43
CA VAL A 108 -21.09 -2.83 1.03
C VAL A 108 -20.74 -3.98 0.11
N CYS A 109 -21.72 -4.53 -0.60
CA CYS A 109 -21.55 -5.76 -1.38
C CYS A 109 -21.51 -5.48 -2.88
N TYR A 110 -22.45 -4.69 -3.41
CA TYR A 110 -22.56 -4.54 -4.87
C TYR A 110 -21.49 -3.63 -5.46
N VAL A 111 -21.17 -2.49 -4.82
CA VAL A 111 -20.12 -1.59 -5.32
C VAL A 111 -18.75 -2.31 -5.36
N PRO A 112 -18.27 -2.95 -4.27
CA PRO A 112 -16.99 -3.67 -4.31
C PRO A 112 -17.04 -4.91 -5.22
N GLY A 113 -18.18 -5.61 -5.28
CA GLY A 113 -18.37 -6.75 -6.16
C GLY A 113 -18.26 -6.37 -7.65
N ILE A 114 -18.96 -5.31 -8.06
CA ILE A 114 -18.91 -4.79 -9.44
C ILE A 114 -17.48 -4.33 -9.78
N MET A 115 -16.82 -3.58 -8.88
CA MET A 115 -15.43 -3.15 -9.09
C MET A 115 -14.47 -4.34 -9.25
N SER A 116 -14.67 -5.41 -8.48
CA SER A 116 -13.86 -6.63 -8.57
C SER A 116 -14.06 -7.36 -9.89
N VAL A 117 -15.31 -7.46 -10.36
CA VAL A 117 -15.64 -8.02 -11.68
C VAL A 117 -15.00 -7.20 -12.79
N LEU A 118 -15.15 -5.87 -12.76
CA LEU A 118 -14.56 -4.96 -13.75
C LEU A 118 -13.02 -5.07 -13.81
N ASN A 119 -12.35 -5.27 -12.67
CA ASN A 119 -10.91 -5.46 -12.60
C ASN A 119 -10.42 -6.77 -13.24
N ILE A 120 -11.30 -7.78 -13.38
CA ILE A 120 -10.95 -9.11 -13.89
C ILE A 120 -11.33 -9.31 -15.35
N LEU A 121 -12.23 -8.49 -15.90
CA LEU A 121 -12.56 -8.52 -17.33
C LEU A 121 -11.32 -8.57 -18.24
N PRO A 122 -10.21 -7.84 -17.97
CA PRO A 122 -9.01 -7.92 -18.80
C PRO A 122 -8.20 -9.22 -18.63
N ALA A 123 -8.41 -9.97 -17.55
CA ALA A 123 -7.63 -11.16 -17.19
C ALA A 123 -8.52 -12.22 -16.49
N PRO A 124 -9.39 -12.95 -17.23
CA PRO A 124 -10.36 -13.88 -16.65
C PRO A 124 -9.74 -15.05 -15.90
N ARG A 125 -8.47 -15.37 -16.18
CA ARG A 125 -7.70 -16.40 -15.46
C ARG A 125 -7.49 -16.08 -13.98
N SER A 126 -7.68 -14.82 -13.57
CA SER A 126 -7.52 -14.36 -12.19
C SER A 126 -8.78 -14.54 -11.33
N PHE A 127 -9.87 -15.11 -11.87
CA PHE A 127 -11.14 -15.29 -11.15
C PHE A 127 -11.02 -16.00 -9.78
N PRO A 128 -10.24 -17.09 -9.62
CA PRO A 128 -10.11 -17.74 -8.31
C PRO A 128 -9.48 -16.86 -7.22
N PHE A 129 -8.83 -15.76 -7.60
CA PHE A 129 -8.14 -14.86 -6.69
C PHE A 129 -8.98 -13.64 -6.29
N ILE A 130 -10.27 -13.55 -6.67
CA ILE A 130 -11.14 -12.41 -6.34
C ILE A 130 -11.20 -12.16 -4.83
N ASP A 131 -11.64 -13.16 -4.09
CA ASP A 131 -11.92 -12.99 -2.66
C ASP A 131 -10.62 -12.71 -1.88
N PRO A 132 -9.51 -13.46 -2.09
CA PRO A 132 -8.22 -13.12 -1.49
C PRO A 132 -7.72 -11.72 -1.88
N TYR A 133 -7.89 -11.32 -3.14
CA TYR A 133 -7.49 -10.00 -3.62
C TYR A 133 -8.28 -8.89 -2.96
N LEU A 134 -9.61 -9.04 -2.83
CA LEU A 134 -10.48 -8.04 -2.20
C LEU A 134 -10.12 -7.85 -0.72
N LEU A 135 -9.96 -8.96 0.02
CA LEU A 135 -9.56 -8.93 1.43
C LEU A 135 -8.20 -8.25 1.62
N PHE A 136 -7.23 -8.59 0.75
CA PHE A 136 -5.90 -8.00 0.76
C PHE A 136 -5.91 -6.50 0.40
N GLU A 137 -6.68 -6.11 -0.62
CA GLU A 137 -6.86 -4.71 -1.01
C GLU A 137 -7.51 -3.88 0.10
N ASN A 138 -8.47 -4.46 0.83
CA ASN A 138 -9.08 -3.84 1.99
C ASN A 138 -8.06 -3.64 3.12
N THR A 139 -7.17 -4.60 3.38
CA THR A 139 -6.08 -4.38 4.34
C THR A 139 -5.11 -3.31 3.85
N MET A 140 -4.83 -3.28 2.56
CA MET A 140 -4.00 -2.24 1.93
C MET A 140 -4.62 -0.85 1.95
N SER A 141 -5.94 -0.72 2.08
CA SER A 141 -6.63 0.58 2.17
C SER A 141 -6.02 1.48 3.24
N VAL A 142 -5.58 0.89 4.34
CA VAL A 142 -4.93 1.56 5.46
C VAL A 142 -3.62 2.22 5.06
N THR A 143 -2.75 1.47 4.38
CA THR A 143 -1.47 1.99 3.89
C THR A 143 -1.71 3.05 2.81
N LYS A 144 -2.63 2.78 1.88
CA LYS A 144 -2.97 3.69 0.78
C LYS A 144 -3.56 5.00 1.29
N PHE A 145 -4.41 4.96 2.32
CA PHE A 145 -4.99 6.13 2.98
C PHE A 145 -3.93 6.96 3.69
N ASN A 146 -3.12 6.34 4.56
CA ASN A 146 -2.05 7.04 5.27
C ASN A 146 -1.04 7.68 4.30
N ALA A 147 -0.69 6.98 3.23
CA ALA A 147 0.18 7.49 2.18
C ALA A 147 -0.42 8.69 1.45
N MET A 148 -1.70 8.60 1.10
CA MET A 148 -2.44 9.67 0.45
C MET A 148 -2.47 10.93 1.33
N ILE A 149 -2.82 10.81 2.61
CA ILE A 149 -2.85 11.93 3.57
C ILE A 149 -1.45 12.53 3.75
N SER A 150 -0.43 11.68 3.93
CA SER A 150 0.96 12.12 4.05
C SER A 150 1.44 12.91 2.83
N GLY A 151 1.16 12.40 1.62
CA GLY A 151 1.51 13.08 0.37
C GLY A 151 0.78 14.41 0.17
N LEU A 152 -0.45 14.53 0.66
CA LEU A 152 -1.25 15.75 0.60
C LEU A 152 -0.76 16.82 1.60
N PHE A 153 -0.38 16.43 2.82
CA PHE A 153 -0.04 17.36 3.91
C PHE A 153 1.47 17.54 4.19
N ARG A 154 2.38 16.90 3.44
CA ARG A 154 3.85 16.91 3.70
C ARG A 154 4.22 16.38 5.09
N LEU A 155 3.57 15.32 5.54
CA LEU A 155 4.01 14.63 6.75
C LEU A 155 5.38 13.96 6.44
N GLY A 156 6.33 14.03 7.38
CA GLY A 156 7.78 13.88 7.15
C GLY A 156 8.22 12.63 6.37
N ASN A 157 7.49 11.52 6.48
CA ASN A 157 7.81 10.26 5.79
C ASN A 157 7.54 10.29 4.26
N SER A 158 7.03 11.39 3.72
CA SER A 158 6.74 11.52 2.28
C SER A 158 7.99 11.74 1.41
N TYR A 159 9.08 12.24 1.99
CA TYR A 159 10.33 12.56 1.26
C TYR A 159 11.37 11.44 1.30
N GLU A 160 11.16 10.41 2.12
CA GLU A 160 12.11 9.32 2.28
C GLU A 160 11.93 8.27 1.17
N TRP A 161 12.87 8.26 0.22
CA TRP A 161 12.86 7.32 -0.89
C TRP A 161 13.69 6.08 -0.56
N ILE A 162 13.14 5.20 0.27
CA ILE A 162 13.75 3.88 0.53
C ILE A 162 13.47 2.99 -0.67
N VAL A 163 14.52 2.45 -1.31
CA VAL A 163 14.41 1.55 -2.48
C VAL A 163 13.64 0.29 -2.08
N THR A 164 12.57 -0.02 -2.82
CA THR A 164 11.80 -1.25 -2.61
C THR A 164 12.64 -2.44 -3.01
N LYS A 165 12.83 -3.39 -2.09
CA LYS A 165 13.51 -4.65 -2.40
C LYS A 165 12.67 -5.46 -3.38
N LYS A 166 13.36 -6.14 -4.30
CA LYS A 166 12.76 -6.88 -5.40
C LYS A 166 13.34 -8.29 -5.40
N LEU A 167 12.51 -9.27 -5.77
CA LEU A 167 12.89 -10.67 -5.78
C LEU A 167 14.13 -10.88 -6.67
N GLY A 168 15.19 -11.50 -6.12
CA GLY A 168 16.45 -11.77 -6.82
C GLY A 168 17.62 -10.82 -6.54
N ARG A 169 17.46 -9.81 -5.67
CA ARG A 169 18.50 -8.84 -5.30
C ARG A 169 18.85 -8.89 -3.81
N SER A 170 19.06 -10.09 -3.27
CA SER A 170 19.47 -10.28 -1.88
C SER A 170 20.99 -10.12 -1.73
N SER A 171 21.48 -8.90 -1.44
CA SER A 171 22.80 -8.74 -0.84
C SER A 171 22.67 -8.93 0.68
N GLU A 172 23.42 -9.87 1.25
CA GLU A 172 23.40 -10.18 2.69
C GLU A 172 23.70 -8.95 3.58
N ALA A 173 24.46 -7.97 3.06
CA ALA A 173 24.73 -6.69 3.72
C ALA A 173 23.46 -5.84 3.99
N ASP A 174 22.43 -5.96 3.13
CA ASP A 174 21.15 -5.24 3.27
C ASP A 174 20.19 -5.92 4.27
N LEU A 175 20.54 -7.07 4.84
CA LEU A 175 19.79 -7.68 5.94
C LEU A 175 20.23 -7.11 7.29
N VAL A 176 21.52 -6.79 7.45
CA VAL A 176 22.10 -6.24 8.68
C VAL A 176 21.64 -4.80 8.94
N ALA A 177 21.53 -3.97 7.90
CA ALA A 177 21.00 -2.61 8.02
C ALA A 177 19.52 -2.58 8.46
N PHE A 178 18.74 -3.61 8.11
CA PHE A 178 17.31 -3.71 8.44
C PHE A 178 17.04 -4.09 9.90
N GLU A 179 17.97 -4.79 10.56
CA GLU A 179 17.88 -5.11 12.00
C GLU A 179 18.15 -3.84 12.84
N ASN A 180 19.14 -3.04 12.42
CA ASN A 180 19.54 -1.80 13.13
C ASN A 180 18.47 -0.70 13.12
N GLU A 181 17.70 -0.54 12.03
CA GLU A 181 16.59 0.45 12.00
C GLU A 181 15.41 0.06 12.91
N SER A 182 15.23 -1.22 13.26
CA SER A 182 14.17 -1.65 14.18
C SER A 182 14.50 -1.44 15.66
N ASP A 183 15.77 -1.37 16.02
CA ASP A 183 16.20 -1.25 17.43
C ASP A 183 16.40 0.20 17.87
N SER A 184 16.57 1.15 16.94
CA SER A 184 16.80 2.57 17.28
C SER A 184 15.52 3.41 17.23
N SER A 185 14.55 3.12 18.09
CA SER A 185 13.68 4.19 18.60
C SER A 185 14.31 4.72 19.88
N VAL A 186 15.09 5.80 19.79
CA VAL A 186 15.45 6.80 20.83
C VAL A 186 16.81 7.45 20.46
N THR A 187 16.71 8.72 20.03
CA THR A 187 17.65 9.84 20.25
C THR A 187 18.93 9.99 19.39
N GLU A 188 18.97 11.18 18.78
CA GLU A 188 20.11 12.07 18.44
C GLU A 188 20.93 11.95 17.13
N THR A 189 20.85 13.06 16.39
CA THR A 189 21.92 13.82 15.71
C THR A 189 23.28 13.13 15.53
N THR A 190 23.75 12.99 14.29
CA THR A 190 25.00 13.65 13.83
C THR A 190 25.32 13.46 12.33
N SER A 191 25.85 14.56 11.77
CA SER A 191 26.79 14.72 10.65
C SER A 191 26.86 13.72 9.49
N PHE A 192 26.56 14.25 8.30
CA PHE A 192 27.03 13.76 7.00
C PHE A 192 28.55 13.61 6.93
N LEU A 193 29.02 12.38 6.70
CA LEU A 193 30.33 12.12 6.09
C LEU A 193 30.12 11.32 4.80
N ARG A 194 30.45 11.97 3.68
CA ARG A 194 30.62 11.32 2.37
C ARG A 194 31.88 10.45 2.46
N SER A 195 31.71 9.14 2.55
CA SER A 195 32.84 8.20 2.48
C SER A 195 32.96 7.55 1.10
N SER A 196 34.20 7.42 0.67
CA SER A 196 34.70 7.04 -0.65
C SER A 196 34.55 5.54 -0.91
N SER A 197 34.34 5.17 -2.17
CA SER A 197 33.89 3.85 -2.65
C SER A 197 34.88 2.67 -2.51
N ASP A 198 36.07 2.85 -1.93
CA ASP A 198 37.14 1.82 -2.00
C ASP A 198 37.32 0.98 -0.73
N SER A 199 36.66 1.29 0.40
CA SER A 199 36.78 0.50 1.65
C SER A 199 35.76 -0.65 1.77
N GLY A 200 34.78 -0.72 0.86
CA GLY A 200 33.62 -1.61 1.02
C GLY A 200 33.92 -3.10 0.87
N LEU A 201 35.00 -3.49 0.17
CA LEU A 201 35.28 -4.89 -0.15
C LEU A 201 35.85 -5.67 1.04
N GLU A 202 36.72 -5.05 1.84
CA GLU A 202 37.21 -5.65 3.09
C GLU A 202 36.10 -5.71 4.16
N GLU A 203 35.26 -4.68 4.23
CA GLU A 203 34.11 -4.61 5.14
C GLU A 203 33.06 -5.68 4.80
N LEU A 204 32.79 -5.90 3.51
CA LEU A 204 31.93 -6.98 3.01
C LEU A 204 32.47 -8.37 3.39
N SER A 205 33.78 -8.60 3.27
CA SER A 205 34.37 -9.90 3.63
C SER A 205 34.27 -10.21 5.13
N LYS A 206 34.43 -9.19 5.99
CA LYS A 206 34.23 -9.31 7.44
C LYS A 206 32.75 -9.50 7.79
N LEU A 207 31.83 -8.80 7.11
CA LEU A 207 30.40 -8.98 7.28
C LEU A 207 29.93 -10.38 6.85
N GLU A 208 30.47 -10.92 5.76
CA GLU A 208 30.15 -12.28 5.27
C GLU A 208 30.59 -13.37 6.26
N VAL A 209 31.78 -13.22 6.86
CA VAL A 209 32.30 -14.15 7.88
C VAL A 209 31.50 -14.06 9.19
N THR A 210 30.98 -12.87 9.54
CA THR A 210 30.17 -12.67 10.75
C THR A 210 28.71 -13.13 10.54
N SER A 211 28.17 -12.93 9.33
CA SER A 211 26.84 -13.34 8.85
C SER A 211 26.64 -14.87 8.88
N ARG A 212 27.63 -15.63 8.40
CA ARG A 212 27.58 -17.12 8.41
C ARG A 212 27.44 -17.73 9.80
N ARG A 213 27.74 -16.96 10.87
CA ARG A 213 27.63 -17.42 12.27
C ARG A 213 26.26 -17.13 12.90
N SER A 214 25.43 -16.30 12.29
CA SER A 214 24.12 -15.91 12.82
C SER A 214 22.98 -16.36 11.91
N VAL A 215 22.70 -17.67 11.88
CA VAL A 215 21.36 -18.15 11.48
C VAL A 215 20.41 -17.79 12.62
N LYS A 216 20.05 -16.52 12.72
CA LYS A 216 19.01 -16.05 13.63
C LYS A 216 17.66 -16.31 12.97
N THR A 217 16.79 -17.03 13.68
CA THR A 217 15.36 -17.15 13.37
C THR A 217 14.76 -15.77 13.14
N LYS A 218 14.28 -15.50 11.92
CA LYS A 218 13.53 -14.28 11.60
C LYS A 218 12.36 -14.16 12.59
N ARG A 219 12.30 -13.04 13.32
CA ARG A 219 11.18 -12.73 14.21
C ARG A 219 10.15 -11.93 13.41
N ASN A 220 8.92 -12.41 13.39
CA ASN A 220 7.83 -11.74 12.65
C ASN A 220 7.58 -10.35 13.22
N ARG A 221 7.48 -9.36 12.33
CA ARG A 221 7.23 -7.97 12.73
C ARG A 221 5.76 -7.78 13.04
N LEU A 222 5.45 -6.91 14.01
CA LEU A 222 4.07 -6.64 14.43
C LEU A 222 3.61 -5.28 13.91
N TYR A 223 2.64 -5.29 12.99
CA TYR A 223 2.03 -4.07 12.47
C TYR A 223 0.87 -3.64 13.38
N ARG A 224 1.19 -2.79 14.36
CA ARG A 224 0.26 -2.39 15.43
C ARG A 224 -1.06 -1.81 14.92
N MET A 225 -1.04 -1.02 13.85
CA MET A 225 -2.26 -0.35 13.37
C MET A 225 -3.23 -1.33 12.73
N GLU A 226 -2.71 -2.25 11.93
CA GLU A 226 -3.44 -3.36 11.33
C GLU A 226 -3.95 -4.33 12.40
N LEU A 227 -3.18 -4.59 13.45
CA LEU A 227 -3.62 -5.40 14.60
C LEU A 227 -4.75 -4.72 15.37
N THR A 228 -4.67 -3.42 15.64
CA THR A 228 -5.77 -2.68 16.28
C THR A 228 -7.05 -2.79 15.46
N LEU A 229 -6.97 -2.61 14.13
CA LEU A 229 -8.11 -2.78 13.23
C LEU A 229 -8.60 -4.22 13.16
N ALA A 230 -7.70 -5.21 13.24
CA ALA A 230 -8.07 -6.62 13.33
C ALA A 230 -8.94 -6.87 14.57
N PHE A 231 -8.51 -6.39 15.74
CA PHE A 231 -9.25 -6.56 16.99
C PHE A 231 -10.60 -5.84 16.97
N THR A 232 -10.69 -4.62 16.39
CA THR A 232 -11.98 -3.92 16.27
C THR A 232 -12.94 -4.66 15.35
N LEU A 233 -12.47 -5.15 14.19
CA LEU A 233 -13.27 -5.92 13.25
C LEU A 233 -13.71 -7.28 13.82
N LEU A 234 -12.83 -8.00 14.52
CA LEU A 234 -13.17 -9.27 15.16
C LEU A 234 -14.15 -9.08 16.32
N SER A 235 -14.01 -8.00 17.09
CA SER A 235 -14.99 -7.65 18.13
C SER A 235 -16.36 -7.33 17.53
N ALA A 236 -16.39 -6.59 16.41
CA ALA A 236 -17.62 -6.34 15.66
C ALA A 236 -18.21 -7.64 15.09
N ALA A 237 -17.39 -8.57 14.58
CA ALA A 237 -17.84 -9.88 14.13
C ALA A 237 -18.52 -10.65 15.28
N GLY A 238 -17.88 -10.73 16.46
CA GLY A 238 -18.45 -11.39 17.64
C GLY A 238 -19.80 -10.80 18.06
N ARG A 239 -19.93 -9.47 18.02
CA ARG A 239 -21.21 -8.79 18.30
C ARG A 239 -22.27 -9.04 17.22
N SER A 240 -21.88 -9.06 15.96
CA SER A 240 -22.77 -9.37 14.83
C SER A 240 -23.32 -10.79 14.91
N LEU A 241 -22.50 -11.76 15.36
CA LEU A 241 -22.92 -13.14 15.64
C LEU A 241 -24.01 -13.20 16.71
N LEU A 242 -23.85 -12.44 17.80
CA LEU A 242 -24.85 -12.36 18.88
C LEU A 242 -26.16 -11.67 18.44
N SER A 243 -26.08 -10.75 17.48
CA SER A 243 -27.22 -10.00 16.95
C SER A 243 -27.94 -10.68 15.76
N ALA A 244 -27.57 -11.92 15.41
CA ALA A 244 -28.14 -12.70 14.29
C ALA A 244 -28.04 -12.05 12.89
N GLN A 245 -27.12 -11.10 12.68
CA GLN A 245 -26.87 -10.47 11.37
C GLN A 245 -25.89 -11.31 10.54
N GLY A 246 -26.37 -12.42 9.97
CA GLY A 246 -25.51 -13.45 9.37
C GLY A 246 -24.57 -12.99 8.25
N ILE A 247 -25.00 -12.10 7.35
CA ILE A 247 -24.18 -11.69 6.19
C ILE A 247 -23.01 -10.78 6.63
N HIS A 248 -23.27 -9.84 7.55
CA HIS A 248 -22.25 -8.94 8.08
C HIS A 248 -21.21 -9.69 8.90
N PHE A 249 -21.62 -10.74 9.62
CA PHE A 249 -20.73 -11.60 10.39
C PHE A 249 -19.61 -12.20 9.53
N TYR A 250 -19.93 -12.87 8.42
CA TYR A 250 -18.91 -13.51 7.58
C TYR A 250 -17.94 -12.49 6.99
N PHE A 251 -18.46 -11.36 6.50
CA PHE A 251 -17.63 -10.30 5.95
C PHE A 251 -16.66 -9.74 7.00
N LEU A 252 -17.16 -9.39 8.19
CA LEU A 252 -16.37 -8.89 9.31
C LEU A 252 -15.33 -9.89 9.80
N LEU A 253 -15.70 -11.18 9.87
CA LEU A 253 -14.83 -12.25 10.29
C LEU A 253 -13.67 -12.44 9.31
N PHE A 254 -13.95 -12.64 8.02
CA PHE A 254 -12.90 -12.81 7.01
C PHE A 254 -12.02 -11.57 6.88
N GLN A 255 -12.61 -10.38 6.97
CA GLN A 255 -11.85 -9.13 6.95
C GLN A 255 -10.96 -8.99 8.20
N GLY A 256 -11.49 -9.27 9.39
CA GLY A 256 -10.74 -9.22 10.66
C GLY A 256 -9.60 -10.23 10.70
N ILE A 257 -9.82 -11.46 10.23
CA ILE A 257 -8.77 -12.48 10.08
C ILE A 257 -7.70 -12.01 9.11
N SER A 258 -8.08 -11.42 7.97
CA SER A 258 -7.11 -10.91 6.98
C SER A 258 -6.22 -9.81 7.58
N PHE A 259 -6.82 -8.87 8.33
CA PHE A 259 -6.07 -7.86 9.06
C PHE A 259 -5.16 -8.44 10.15
N LEU A 260 -5.58 -9.52 10.81
CA LEU A 260 -4.76 -10.21 11.82
C LEU A 260 -3.56 -10.90 11.18
N VAL A 261 -3.78 -11.66 10.09
CA VAL A 261 -2.74 -12.37 9.33
C VAL A 261 -1.70 -11.39 8.82
N VAL A 262 -2.15 -10.28 8.22
CA VAL A 262 -1.29 -9.19 7.78
C VAL A 262 -0.59 -8.53 8.97
N GLY A 263 -1.30 -8.27 10.06
CA GLY A 263 -0.81 -7.60 11.25
C GLY A 263 0.31 -8.36 11.97
N LEU A 264 0.27 -9.69 11.90
CA LEU A 264 1.28 -10.62 12.41
C LEU A 264 2.41 -10.93 11.41
N ASP A 265 2.40 -10.29 10.22
CA ASP A 265 3.40 -10.47 9.17
C ASP A 265 3.51 -11.93 8.68
N LEU A 266 2.38 -12.65 8.62
CA LEU A 266 2.33 -14.04 8.18
C LEU A 266 2.27 -14.20 6.65
N ILE A 267 2.37 -13.10 5.90
CA ILE A 267 2.29 -13.07 4.43
C ILE A 267 3.70 -12.95 3.86
N GLY A 268 4.18 -14.02 3.23
CA GLY A 268 5.48 -14.02 2.55
C GLY A 268 6.60 -14.73 3.31
N GLU A 269 6.28 -15.52 4.35
CA GLU A 269 7.14 -16.65 4.71
C GLU A 269 7.08 -17.65 3.55
N GLN A 270 7.94 -17.45 2.55
CA GLN A 270 8.34 -18.56 1.70
C GLN A 270 8.95 -19.58 2.65
N VAL A 271 8.22 -20.69 2.82
CA VAL A 271 8.79 -21.94 3.33
C VAL A 271 9.96 -22.26 2.39
N SER A 272 11.17 -21.93 2.85
CA SER A 272 12.44 -22.34 2.26
C SER A 272 12.66 -23.82 2.52
#